data_AF-A0A944TPR5-F1
#
_entry.id   AF-A0A944TPR5-F1
#
_cell.length_a   1.000
_cell.length_b   1.000
_cell.length_c   1.000
_cell.angle_alpha   90.00
_cell.angle_beta   90.00
_cell.angle_gamma   90.00
#
_symmetry.space_group_name_H-M   'P 1'
#
loop_
_entity.id
_entity.type
_entity.pdbx_description
1 polymer ?
#
loop_
_entity_poly.entity_id
_entity_poly.type
_entity_poly.pdbx_seq_one_letter_code
_entity_poly.pdbx_strand_id
1 'polypeptide(L)'
;MAVTDKLKKILFSLVILFANLGQAFAEMMEKGKTKVKTVFNFFHQNSNDGKQVFDGSGREEANVIEPMIFIEHQINEDTAITGHFVFDFWTAASDTKLDGNTGASGG
;
A
#
# COMPACT_ATOMS: atom_id res chain seq x y z
N MET A 1 -50.02 -24.25 17.13
CA MET A 1 -48.76 -23.80 17.77
C MET A 1 -47.52 -24.33 17.06
N ALA A 2 -47.36 -25.64 16.85
CA ALA A 2 -46.15 -26.20 16.22
C ALA A 2 -45.85 -25.70 14.77
N VAL A 3 -46.88 -25.40 13.97
CA VAL A 3 -46.71 -24.88 12.60
C VAL A 3 -46.13 -23.47 12.61
N THR A 4 -46.61 -22.61 13.52
CA THR A 4 -46.14 -21.23 13.66
C THR A 4 -44.68 -21.16 14.11
N ASP A 5 -44.24 -22.08 14.97
CA ASP A 5 -42.83 -22.14 15.39
C ASP A 5 -41.90 -22.68 14.30
N LYS A 6 -42.35 -23.63 13.48
CA LYS A 6 -41.61 -24.06 12.29
C LYS A 6 -41.45 -22.92 11.28
N LEU A 7 -42.51 -22.13 11.08
CA LEU A 7 -42.50 -21.00 10.15
C LEU A 7 -41.54 -19.87 10.61
N LYS A 8 -41.52 -19.58 11.92
CA LYS A 8 -40.55 -18.65 12.52
C LYS A 8 -39.11 -19.14 12.37
N LYS A 9 -38.85 -20.44 12.56
CA LYS A 9 -37.51 -21.03 12.35
C LYS A 9 -37.06 -20.92 10.89
N ILE A 10 -37.95 -21.22 9.94
CA ILE A 10 -37.65 -21.10 8.51
C ILE A 10 -37.35 -19.64 8.14
N LEU A 11 -38.17 -18.70 8.61
CA LEU A 11 -37.97 -17.28 8.36
C LEU A 11 -36.64 -16.78 8.96
N PHE A 12 -36.32 -17.19 10.18
CA PHE A 12 -35.07 -16.86 10.85
C PHE A 12 -33.85 -17.45 10.11
N SER A 13 -33.94 -18.70 9.64
CA SER A 13 -32.91 -19.33 8.82
C SER A 13 -32.71 -18.61 7.48
N LEU A 14 -33.78 -18.14 6.84
CA LEU A 14 -33.69 -17.34 5.61
C LEU A 14 -32.97 -16.00 5.86
N VAL A 15 -33.30 -15.30 6.95
CA VAL A 15 -32.62 -14.05 7.31
C VAL A 15 -31.12 -14.27 7.53
N ILE A 16 -30.74 -15.35 8.23
CA ILE A 16 -29.31 -15.70 8.40
C ILE A 16 -28.65 -16.01 7.05
N LEU A 17 -29.32 -16.75 6.17
CA LEU A 17 -28.78 -17.07 4.84
C LEU A 17 -28.51 -15.79 4.02
N PHE A 18 -29.47 -14.86 3.98
CA PHE A 18 -29.30 -13.59 3.27
C PHE A 18 -28.23 -12.69 3.89
N ALA A 19 -28.08 -12.69 5.22
CA ALA A 19 -27.02 -11.95 5.89
C ALA A 19 -25.62 -12.48 5.53
N ASN A 20 -25.47 -13.81 5.40
CA ASN A 20 -24.20 -14.43 5.00
C ASN A 20 -23.88 -14.19 3.52
N LEU A 21 -24.88 -14.19 2.63
CA LEU A 21 -24.69 -13.83 1.22
C LEU A 21 -24.18 -12.39 1.08
N GLY A 22 -24.72 -11.44 1.86
CA GLY A 22 -24.27 -10.05 1.85
C GLY A 22 -22.80 -9.88 2.25
N GLN A 23 -22.27 -10.73 3.13
CA GLN A 23 -20.84 -10.69 3.50
C GLN A 23 -19.92 -11.21 2.39
N ALA A 24 -20.33 -12.26 1.66
CA ALA A 24 -19.54 -12.78 0.55
C ALA A 24 -19.34 -11.75 -0.58
N PHE A 25 -20.33 -10.87 -0.81
CA PHE A 25 -20.23 -9.79 -1.80
C PHE A 25 -19.63 -8.49 -1.24
N ALA A 26 -19.49 -8.35 0.09
CA ALA A 26 -18.90 -7.16 0.72
C ALA A 26 -17.37 -7.11 0.55
N GLU A 27 -16.72 -8.24 0.31
CA GLU A 27 -15.28 -8.30 0.05
C GLU A 27 -14.91 -7.87 -1.38
N MET A 28 -15.88 -7.87 -2.31
CA MET A 28 -15.67 -7.40 -3.67
C MET A 28 -15.97 -5.91 -3.80
N MET A 29 -15.08 -5.18 -4.46
CA MET A 29 -15.34 -3.81 -4.87
C MET A 29 -16.52 -3.79 -5.86
N GLU A 30 -17.40 -2.80 -5.76
CA GLU A 30 -18.48 -2.66 -6.75
C GLU A 30 -17.89 -2.48 -8.15
N LYS A 31 -18.57 -3.06 -9.15
CA LYS A 31 -18.19 -2.93 -10.56
C LYS A 31 -18.00 -1.47 -10.97
N GLY A 32 -16.90 -1.19 -11.66
CA GLY A 32 -16.54 0.14 -12.15
C GLY A 32 -15.95 1.07 -11.08
N LYS A 33 -15.75 0.61 -9.85
CA LYS A 33 -15.07 1.39 -8.81
C LYS A 33 -13.56 1.31 -8.94
N THR A 34 -12.94 2.40 -8.56
CA THR A 34 -11.49 2.51 -8.42
C THR A 34 -11.16 2.80 -6.97
N LYS A 35 -10.24 2.02 -6.41
CA LYS A 35 -9.63 2.27 -5.11
C LYS A 35 -8.21 2.75 -5.33
N VAL A 36 -7.89 3.91 -4.77
CA VAL A 36 -6.52 4.44 -4.74
C VAL A 36 -6.06 4.46 -3.30
N LYS A 37 -4.92 3.83 -3.04
CA LYS A 37 -4.24 3.87 -1.75
C LYS A 37 -2.86 4.46 -1.95
N THR A 38 -2.52 5.45 -1.15
CA THR A 38 -1.18 6.03 -1.14
C THR A 38 -0.54 5.74 0.20
N VAL A 39 0.70 5.29 0.18
CA VAL A 39 1.53 5.07 1.36
C VAL A 39 2.77 5.95 1.21
N PHE A 40 3.10 6.71 2.23
CA PHE A 40 4.30 7.52 2.27
C PHE A 40 5.18 7.00 3.39
N ASN A 41 6.37 6.51 3.03
CA ASN A 41 7.41 6.21 4.01
C ASN A 41 8.44 7.34 4.03
N PHE A 42 8.86 7.67 5.23
CA PHE A 42 9.98 8.56 5.47
C PHE A 42 10.95 7.90 6.43
N PHE A 43 12.21 7.87 6.05
CA PHE A 43 13.29 7.39 6.89
C PHE A 43 14.37 8.45 6.98
N HIS A 44 14.78 8.77 8.19
CA HIS A 44 15.88 9.68 8.47
C HIS A 44 16.85 9.00 9.42
N GLN A 45 18.11 8.97 9.02
CA GLN A 45 19.21 8.52 9.84
C GLN A 45 20.24 9.63 9.90
N ASN A 46 20.78 9.87 11.09
CA ASN A 46 21.88 10.79 11.30
C ASN A 46 22.81 10.21 12.37
N SER A 47 24.11 10.31 12.14
CA SER A 47 25.18 9.84 13.01
C SER A 47 26.40 10.72 12.81
N ASN A 48 27.23 10.82 13.86
CA ASN A 48 28.52 11.53 13.81
C ASN A 48 29.72 10.60 14.12
N ASP A 49 29.47 9.30 14.31
CA ASP A 49 30.50 8.31 14.66
C ASP A 49 31.14 7.67 13.42
N GLY A 50 30.78 8.20 12.25
CA GLY A 50 31.11 7.70 10.93
C GLY A 50 32.43 8.15 10.36
N LYS A 51 32.99 7.35 9.45
CA LYS A 51 34.06 7.80 8.56
C LYS A 51 33.46 8.37 7.28
N GLN A 52 32.85 9.54 7.39
CA GLN A 52 32.26 10.26 6.25
C GLN A 52 33.30 10.53 5.16
N VAL A 53 32.92 10.33 3.89
CA VAL A 53 33.85 10.32 2.74
C VAL A 53 34.04 11.70 2.09
N PHE A 54 33.17 12.67 2.37
CA PHE A 54 33.09 13.95 1.64
C PHE A 54 33.91 15.11 2.25
N ASP A 55 33.75 15.41 3.55
CA ASP A 55 34.37 16.58 4.20
C ASP A 55 35.08 16.27 5.54
N GLY A 56 35.04 15.02 5.99
CA GLY A 56 35.63 14.60 7.26
C GLY A 56 34.92 15.13 8.51
N SER A 57 33.71 15.68 8.38
CA SER A 57 32.92 16.15 9.53
C SER A 57 32.32 15.02 10.37
N GLY A 58 32.40 13.78 9.89
CA GLY A 58 31.89 12.57 10.54
C GLY A 58 30.38 12.37 10.37
N ARG A 59 29.71 13.27 9.65
CA ARG A 59 28.25 13.37 9.54
C ARG A 59 27.70 12.37 8.50
N GLU A 60 26.87 11.45 8.95
CA GLU A 60 26.26 10.37 8.15
C GLU A 60 24.75 10.58 8.01
N GLU A 61 24.37 11.76 7.53
CA GLU A 61 22.96 12.05 7.27
C GLU A 61 22.47 11.24 6.05
N ALA A 62 21.40 10.48 6.22
CA ALA A 62 20.68 9.79 5.16
C ALA A 62 19.18 10.05 5.31
N ASN A 63 18.56 10.58 4.26
CA ASN A 63 17.12 10.79 4.17
C ASN A 63 16.59 9.91 3.05
N VAL A 64 15.48 9.21 3.28
CA VAL A 64 14.78 8.42 2.27
C VAL A 64 13.31 8.77 2.33
N ILE A 65 12.72 9.03 1.17
CA ILE A 65 11.30 9.33 0.97
C ILE A 65 10.78 8.36 -0.08
N GLU A 66 9.82 7.52 0.28
CA GLU A 66 9.28 6.50 -0.62
C GLU A 66 7.75 6.65 -0.72
N PRO A 67 7.25 7.42 -1.70
CA PRO A 67 5.83 7.42 -2.00
C PRO A 67 5.46 6.20 -2.84
N MET A 68 4.47 5.46 -2.37
CA MET A 68 3.89 4.32 -3.08
C MET A 68 2.41 4.58 -3.38
N ILE A 69 2.02 4.42 -4.63
CA ILE A 69 0.64 4.58 -5.11
C ILE A 69 0.15 3.21 -5.59
N PHE A 70 -0.92 2.74 -4.98
CA PHE A 70 -1.63 1.51 -5.35
C PHE A 70 -2.97 1.89 -5.94
N ILE A 71 -3.23 1.47 -7.17
CA ILE A 71 -4.49 1.67 -7.88
C ILE A 71 -5.09 0.30 -8.16
N GLU A 72 -6.33 0.10 -7.77
CA GLU A 72 -7.11 -1.08 -8.11
C GLU A 72 -8.41 -0.62 -8.76
N HIS A 73 -8.72 -1.16 -9.94
CA HIS A 73 -9.94 -0.85 -10.67
C HIS A 73 -10.70 -2.14 -10.96
N GLN A 74 -11.93 -2.25 -10.45
CA GLN A 74 -12.80 -3.41 -10.70
C GLN A 74 -13.54 -3.22 -12.02
N ILE A 75 -13.27 -4.06 -13.02
CA ILE A 75 -13.92 -3.97 -14.33
C ILE A 75 -15.29 -4.66 -14.31
N ASN A 76 -15.39 -5.83 -13.69
CA ASN A 76 -16.59 -6.64 -13.52
C ASN A 76 -16.45 -7.53 -12.27
N GLU A 77 -17.41 -8.39 -11.95
CA GLU A 77 -17.36 -9.23 -10.74
C GLU A 77 -16.07 -10.08 -10.64
N ASP A 78 -15.50 -10.53 -11.76
CA ASP A 78 -14.41 -11.50 -11.75
C ASP A 78 -13.06 -10.92 -12.23
N THR A 79 -13.01 -9.64 -12.57
CA THR A 79 -11.84 -9.00 -13.20
C THR A 79 -11.55 -7.66 -12.54
N ALA A 80 -10.35 -7.55 -11.98
CA ALA A 80 -9.77 -6.30 -11.51
C ALA A 80 -8.41 -6.06 -12.19
N ILE A 81 -8.08 -4.81 -12.43
CA ILE A 81 -6.73 -4.38 -12.82
C ILE A 81 -6.09 -3.69 -11.63
N THR A 82 -4.88 -4.11 -11.28
CA THR A 82 -4.07 -3.48 -10.24
C THR A 82 -2.82 -2.85 -10.86
N GLY A 83 -2.45 -1.68 -10.38
CA GLY A 83 -1.26 -0.94 -10.77
C GLY A 83 -0.55 -0.39 -9.54
N HIS A 84 0.74 -0.71 -9.40
CA HIS A 84 1.56 -0.26 -8.28
C HIS A 84 2.69 0.63 -8.81
N PHE A 85 2.80 1.83 -8.25
CA PHE A 85 3.87 2.77 -8.55
C PHE A 85 4.65 3.02 -7.26
N VAL A 86 5.94 2.70 -7.28
CA VAL A 86 6.86 2.91 -6.16
C VAL A 86 7.91 3.90 -6.65
N PHE A 87 8.08 4.99 -5.93
CA PHE A 87 9.16 5.93 -6.16
C PHE A 87 10.07 5.90 -4.94
N ASP A 88 11.37 5.88 -5.15
CA ASP A 88 12.37 5.93 -4.09
C ASP A 88 13.22 7.18 -4.30
N PHE A 89 13.15 8.12 -3.36
CA PHE A 89 14.02 9.29 -3.32
C PHE A 89 14.91 9.17 -2.09
N TRP A 90 16.23 9.32 -2.24
CA TRP A 90 17.12 9.41 -1.10
C TRP A 90 18.11 10.56 -1.26
N THR A 91 18.61 11.05 -0.13
CA THR A 91 19.78 11.93 -0.05
C THR A 91 20.71 11.38 1.02
N ALA A 92 22.02 11.37 0.76
CA ALA A 92 23.00 10.95 1.76
C ALA A 92 24.25 11.83 1.73
N ALA A 93 24.82 12.12 2.90
CA ALA A 93 26.04 12.92 3.07
C ALA A 93 27.29 12.28 2.42
N SER A 94 27.25 10.97 2.14
CA SER A 94 28.28 10.25 1.38
C SER A 94 28.04 10.23 -0.13
N ASP A 95 26.82 10.50 -0.58
CA ASP A 95 26.40 10.38 -1.98
C ASP A 95 26.91 11.53 -2.86
N THR A 96 27.23 12.67 -2.26
CA THR A 96 27.83 13.84 -2.94
C THR A 96 29.15 13.53 -3.66
N LYS A 97 29.81 12.41 -3.36
CA LYS A 97 31.01 11.94 -4.09
C LYS A 97 30.70 10.87 -5.17
N LEU A 98 29.60 10.14 -5.05
CA LEU A 98 29.13 9.23 -6.10
C LEU A 98 28.61 10.05 -7.29
N ASP A 99 27.88 11.13 -7.03
CA ASP A 99 27.33 12.00 -8.08
C ASP A 99 28.39 12.85 -8.83
N GLY A 100 29.60 12.97 -8.27
CA GLY A 100 30.74 13.64 -8.93
C GLY A 100 31.53 12.78 -9.90
N ASN A 101 31.32 11.45 -9.93
CA ASN A 101 32.10 10.55 -10.79
C ASN A 101 31.38 9.27 -11.27
N THR A 102 30.09 9.08 -11.00
CA THR A 102 29.32 8.00 -11.62
C THR A 102 28.28 8.56 -12.57
N GLY A 103 28.68 8.66 -13.84
CA GLY A 103 27.78 8.53 -14.98
C GLY A 103 27.14 7.13 -15.00
N ALA A 104 26.26 6.88 -14.03
CA ALA A 104 25.29 5.80 -14.02
C ALA A 104 23.88 6.35 -13.80
N SER A 105 23.64 7.62 -14.14
CA SER A 105 22.38 8.00 -14.77
C SER A 105 22.30 7.27 -16.12
N GLY A 106 21.76 6.06 -16.09
CA GLY A 106 21.11 5.49 -17.26
C GLY A 106 19.83 6.29 -17.53
N GLY A 107 20.01 7.41 -18.23
CA GLY A 107 18.98 8.31 -18.74
C GLY A 107 19.63 9.25 -19.75
#